data_AF-A0A7S0MEX4-F1
#
_entry.id   AF-A0A7S0MEX4-F1
#
_cell.length_a   1.000
_cell.length_b   1.000
_cell.length_c   1.000
_cell.angle_alpha   90.00
_cell.angle_beta   90.00
_cell.angle_gamma   90.00
#
_symmetry.space_group_name_H-M   'P 1'
#
loop_
_entity.id
_entity.type
_entity.pdbx_description
1 polymer ?
#
loop_
_entity_poly.entity_id
_entity_poly.type
_entity_poly.pdbx_seq_one_letter_code
_entity_poly.pdbx_strand_id
1 'polypeptide(L)'
;GIFRASRTDEIFYVRNRKGLAKLALLTGIPIIPVYSLGNSELFRALYDGFGIAEYLSRKCQTGMFFFWGRFGLPVPFRNNISLLLGRPIRVDKVPEEEITQEQVDAVHQ
;
A
#
# COMPACT_ATOMS: atom_id res chain seq x y z
N GLY A 1 2.98 7.47 0.83
CA GLY A 1 3.82 7.10 1.99
C GLY A 1 3.15 7.59 3.25
N ILE A 2 3.55 7.12 4.44
CA ILE A 2 2.87 7.45 5.71
C ILE A 2 2.75 8.97 5.97
N PHE A 3 3.72 9.76 5.49
CA PHE A 3 3.72 11.23 5.59
C PHE A 3 2.63 11.94 4.76
N ARG A 4 2.04 11.25 3.79
CA ARG A 4 0.96 11.78 2.94
C ARG A 4 -0.41 11.17 3.25
N ALA A 5 -0.50 10.36 4.31
CA ALA A 5 -1.79 9.83 4.75
C ALA A 5 -2.58 10.93 5.44
N SER A 6 -3.88 11.00 5.16
CA SER A 6 -4.83 11.78 5.95
C SER A 6 -5.61 10.82 6.85
N ARG A 7 -6.23 11.33 7.91
CA ARG A 7 -7.19 10.54 8.69
C ARG A 7 -8.52 10.35 7.97
N THR A 8 -8.93 11.35 7.20
CA THR A 8 -10.22 11.36 6.50
C THR A 8 -10.14 10.64 5.17
N ASP A 9 -8.95 10.58 4.57
CA ASP A 9 -8.74 10.04 3.23
C ASP A 9 -7.76 8.89 3.27
N GLU A 10 -8.26 7.69 3.01
CA GLU A 10 -7.42 6.52 2.81
C GLU A 10 -6.85 6.54 1.38
N ILE A 11 -5.52 6.67 1.28
CA ILE A 11 -4.82 6.75 0.01
C ILE A 11 -4.05 5.46 -0.23
N PHE A 12 -4.32 4.83 -1.37
CA PHE A 12 -3.67 3.60 -1.80
C PHE A 12 -2.66 3.86 -2.93
N TYR A 13 -1.41 3.39 -2.75
CA TYR A 13 -0.30 3.63 -3.70
C TYR A 13 0.07 2.36 -4.48
N VAL A 14 -0.83 1.89 -5.33
CA VAL A 14 -0.58 0.67 -6.13
C VAL A 14 -0.47 0.92 -7.62
N ARG A 15 -0.94 2.04 -8.16
CA ARG A 15 -0.88 2.36 -9.59
C ARG A 15 0.49 2.14 -10.26
N ASN A 16 1.57 2.45 -9.56
CA ASN A 16 2.94 2.31 -10.09
C ASN A 16 3.63 1.00 -9.66
N ARG A 17 2.99 0.16 -8.85
CA ARG A 17 3.55 -1.08 -8.28
C ARG A 17 3.06 -2.31 -9.04
N LYS A 18 3.60 -2.51 -10.24
CA LYS A 18 3.17 -3.57 -11.17
C LYS A 18 3.89 -4.92 -11.00
N GLY A 19 4.78 -5.03 -10.01
CA GLY A 19 5.58 -6.24 -9.80
C GLY A 19 4.77 -7.49 -9.46
N LEU A 20 3.63 -7.31 -8.75
CA LEU A 20 2.73 -8.43 -8.44
C LEU A 20 2.04 -8.98 -9.70
N ALA A 21 1.62 -8.10 -10.61
CA ALA A 21 1.05 -8.50 -11.90
C ALA A 21 2.09 -9.25 -12.75
N LYS A 22 3.33 -8.78 -12.80
CA LYS A 22 4.44 -9.50 -13.47
C LYS A 22 4.66 -10.90 -12.86
N LEU A 23 4.67 -11.01 -11.54
CA LEU A 23 4.85 -12.28 -10.84
C LEU A 23 3.68 -13.24 -11.07
N ALA A 24 2.45 -12.72 -11.14
CA ALA A 24 1.27 -13.50 -11.47
C ALA A 24 1.40 -14.11 -12.87
N LEU A 25 1.81 -13.32 -13.88
CA LEU A 25 2.04 -13.80 -15.25
C LEU A 25 3.17 -14.85 -15.33
N LEU A 26 4.27 -14.66 -14.58
CA LEU A 26 5.37 -15.63 -14.54
C LEU A 26 4.98 -16.98 -13.93
N THR A 27 4.09 -16.95 -12.94
CA THR A 27 3.71 -18.14 -12.16
C THR A 27 2.42 -18.79 -12.65
N GLY A 28 1.56 -18.05 -13.36
CA GLY A 28 0.20 -18.46 -13.71
C GLY A 28 -0.74 -18.54 -12.50
N ILE A 29 -0.38 -17.91 -11.37
CA ILE A 29 -1.16 -17.98 -10.13
C ILE A 29 -2.12 -16.78 -10.08
N PRO A 30 -3.42 -17.01 -9.79
CA PRO A 30 -4.37 -15.92 -9.66
C PRO A 30 -4.05 -15.02 -8.46
N ILE A 31 -4.20 -13.72 -8.64
CA ILE A 31 -4.04 -12.73 -7.57
C ILE A 31 -5.41 -12.22 -7.10
N ILE A 32 -5.55 -11.98 -5.80
CA ILE A 32 -6.79 -11.46 -5.21
C ILE A 32 -6.47 -10.07 -4.65
N PRO A 33 -7.12 -9.01 -5.14
CA PRO A 33 -6.97 -7.68 -4.55
C PRO A 33 -7.69 -7.67 -3.20
N VAL A 34 -6.93 -7.36 -2.15
CA VAL A 34 -7.42 -7.27 -0.78
C VAL A 34 -7.06 -5.90 -0.23
N TYR A 35 -8.04 -5.22 0.35
CA TYR A 35 -7.81 -3.94 1.01
C TYR A 35 -8.48 -3.90 2.38
N SER A 36 -7.81 -3.31 3.35
CA SER A 36 -8.28 -3.21 4.72
C SER A 36 -8.56 -1.74 5.05
N LEU A 37 -9.85 -1.40 5.10
CA LEU A 37 -10.34 -0.06 5.45
C LEU A 37 -10.23 0.19 6.95
N GLY A 38 -10.00 1.44 7.35
CA GLY A 38 -9.97 1.89 8.75
C GLY A 38 -8.58 1.87 9.38
N ASN A 39 -7.54 1.52 8.61
CA ASN A 39 -6.16 1.44 9.08
C ASN A 39 -5.58 2.83 9.40
N SER A 40 -5.99 3.86 8.66
CA SER A 40 -5.48 5.22 8.84
C SER A 40 -5.87 5.83 10.20
N GLU A 41 -6.88 5.29 10.87
CA GLU A 41 -7.39 5.81 12.14
C GLU A 41 -6.83 5.06 13.37
N LEU A 42 -6.07 3.98 13.17
CA LEU A 42 -5.52 3.17 14.26
C LEU A 42 -4.48 3.92 15.09
N PHE A 43 -3.77 4.87 14.48
CA PHE A 43 -2.77 5.69 15.13
C PHE A 43 -2.89 7.16 14.71
N ARG A 44 -2.49 8.05 15.61
CA ARG A 44 -2.22 9.44 15.29
C ARG A 44 -0.76 9.51 14.87
N ALA A 45 -0.47 10.15 13.76
CA ALA A 45 0.90 10.50 13.38
C ALA A 45 1.05 12.02 13.30
N LEU A 46 2.27 12.51 13.49
CA LEU A 46 2.62 13.86 13.08
C LEU A 46 2.71 13.86 11.55
N TYR A 47 1.65 14.37 10.91
CA TYR A 47 1.64 14.59 9.48
C TYR A 47 2.39 15.88 9.18
N ASP A 48 3.44 15.74 8.41
CA ASP A 48 4.36 16.82 8.09
C ASP A 48 3.83 17.64 6.92
N GLY A 49 3.03 18.66 7.24
CA GLY A 49 2.45 19.56 6.23
C GLY A 49 3.48 20.38 5.46
N PHE A 50 4.72 20.49 5.95
CA PHE A 50 5.82 21.25 5.33
C PHE A 50 6.86 20.35 4.62
N GLY A 51 6.75 19.02 4.72
CA GLY A 51 7.64 18.06 4.05
C GLY A 51 9.06 17.94 4.63
N ILE A 52 9.34 18.55 5.79
CA ILE A 52 10.65 18.53 6.46
C ILE A 52 11.01 17.14 7.00
N ALA A 53 10.08 16.49 7.69
CA ALA A 53 10.22 15.11 8.19
C ALA A 53 10.26 14.10 7.03
N GLU A 54 9.48 14.28 5.96
CA GLU A 54 9.60 13.43 4.77
C GLU A 54 11.00 13.56 4.14
N TYR A 55 11.50 14.80 4.01
CA TYR A 55 12.84 15.07 3.47
C TYR A 55 13.95 14.45 4.33
N LEU A 56 13.90 14.65 5.66
CA LEU A 56 14.87 14.08 6.60
C LEU A 56 14.82 12.55 6.59
N SER A 57 13.63 11.95 6.61
CA SER A 57 13.46 10.49 6.57
C SER A 57 14.07 9.89 5.30
N ARG A 58 13.83 10.52 4.13
CA ARG A 58 14.42 10.08 2.86
C ARG A 58 15.93 10.26 2.82
N LYS A 59 16.44 11.38 3.33
CA LYS A 59 17.88 11.69 3.36
C LYS A 59 18.65 10.77 4.31
N CYS A 60 18.09 10.47 5.48
CA CYS A 60 18.69 9.59 6.48
C CYS A 60 18.40 8.11 6.23
N GLN A 61 17.60 7.77 5.20
CA GLN A 61 17.06 6.43 4.93
C GLN A 61 16.48 5.73 6.17
N THR A 62 16.03 6.52 7.14
CA THR A 62 15.50 6.07 8.42
C THR A 62 14.03 6.47 8.46
N GLY A 63 13.17 5.55 8.88
CA GLY A 63 11.75 5.80 9.10
C GLY A 63 11.50 6.67 10.33
N MET A 64 11.98 7.92 10.32
CA MET A 64 11.69 8.89 11.37
C MET A 64 10.27 9.41 11.21
N PHE A 65 9.32 8.76 11.88
CA PHE A 65 7.95 9.25 12.00
C PHE A 65 7.46 9.04 13.43
N PHE A 66 6.84 10.07 13.99
CA PHE A 66 6.25 10.01 15.32
C PHE A 66 4.78 9.66 15.22
N PHE A 67 4.41 8.54 15.84
CA PHE A 67 3.03 8.09 15.94
C PHE A 67 2.70 7.67 17.37
N TRP A 68 1.44 7.84 17.75
CA TRP A 68 0.92 7.46 19.05
C TRP A 68 -0.52 6.99 18.92
N GLY A 69 -0.93 6.16 19.86
CA GLY A 69 -2.28 5.65 19.96
C GLY A 69 -2.88 5.94 21.33
N ARG A 70 -3.51 4.93 21.94
CA ARG A 70 -4.22 5.06 23.21
C ARG A 70 -3.29 5.55 24.33
N PHE A 71 -3.74 6.56 25.08
CA PHE A 71 -3.00 7.17 26.18
C PHE A 71 -1.60 7.71 25.79
N GLY A 72 -1.35 7.99 24.51
CA GLY A 72 -0.04 8.44 24.03
C GLY A 72 1.00 7.32 23.86
N LEU A 73 0.62 6.06 24.09
CA LEU A 73 1.47 4.88 23.90
C LEU A 73 1.39 4.37 22.45
N PRO A 74 2.34 3.53 21.99
CA PRO A 74 2.27 2.86 20.69
C PRO A 74 1.22 1.72 20.66
N VAL A 75 0.03 1.96 21.22
CA VAL A 75 -1.09 1.02 21.30
C VAL A 75 -2.23 1.52 20.43
N PRO A 76 -2.74 0.76 19.45
CA PRO A 76 -3.73 1.27 18.50
C PRO A 76 -5.04 1.70 19.16
N PHE A 77 -5.74 2.67 18.55
CA PHE A 77 -7.12 2.98 18.93
C PHE A 77 -8.05 1.85 18.52
N ARG A 78 -9.17 1.72 19.23
CA ARG A 78 -10.25 0.84 18.82
C ARG A 78 -10.93 1.46 17.60
N ASN A 79 -10.71 0.86 16.43
CA ASN A 79 -11.42 1.20 15.21
C ASN A 79 -11.97 -0.04 14.53
N ASN A 80 -13.04 0.13 13.75
CA ASN A 80 -13.56 -0.94 12.90
C ASN A 80 -12.66 -1.09 11.68
N ILE A 81 -12.19 -2.30 11.44
CA ILE A 81 -11.40 -2.65 10.26
C ILE A 81 -12.28 -3.49 9.34
N SER A 82 -12.57 -2.99 8.15
CA SER A 82 -13.38 -3.68 7.16
C SER A 82 -12.48 -4.20 6.03
N LEU A 83 -12.47 -5.51 5.83
CA LEU A 83 -11.70 -6.14 4.76
C LEU A 83 -12.52 -6.22 3.48
N LEU A 84 -12.09 -5.48 2.45
CA LEU A 84 -12.62 -5.58 1.10
C LEU A 84 -11.85 -6.67 0.35
N LEU A 85 -12.60 -7.64 -0.16
CA LEU A 85 -12.10 -8.70 -1.01
C LEU A 85 -12.63 -8.49 -2.43
N GLY A 86 -11.74 -8.28 -3.38
CA GLY A 86 -12.12 -8.25 -4.79
C GLY A 86 -12.14 -9.65 -5.40
N ARG A 87 -12.54 -9.71 -6.67
CA ARG A 87 -12.60 -10.97 -7.43
C ARG A 87 -11.17 -11.44 -7.76
N PRO A 88 -10.91 -12.75 -7.78
CA PRO A 88 -9.63 -13.27 -8.26
C PRO A 88 -9.38 -12.87 -9.71
N ILE A 89 -8.21 -12.29 -9.98
CA ILE A 89 -7.72 -11.98 -11.31
C ILE A 89 -6.94 -13.21 -11.77
N ARG A 90 -7.52 -13.94 -12.72
CA ARG A 90 -6.89 -15.13 -13.31
C ARG A 90 -5.99 -14.72 -14.46
N VAL A 91 -4.81 -15.30 -14.50
CA VAL A 91 -3.81 -15.05 -15.53
C VAL A 91 -3.22 -16.38 -15.97
N ASP A 92 -2.95 -16.50 -17.26
CA ASP A 92 -2.22 -17.64 -17.79
C ASP A 92 -0.72 -17.43 -17.60
N LYS A 93 0.02 -18.55 -17.50
CA LYS A 93 1.47 -18.51 -17.35
C LYS A 93 2.12 -18.11 -18.67
N VAL A 94 2.99 -17.11 -18.64
CA VAL A 94 3.74 -16.62 -19.81
C VAL A 94 5.25 -16.79 -19.53
N PRO A 95 6.04 -17.29 -20.50
CA PRO A 95 7.51 -17.31 -20.41
C PRO A 95 8.08 -15.90 -20.18
N GLU A 96 9.17 -15.78 -19.42
CA GLU A 96 9.69 -14.46 -19.05
C GLU A 96 10.09 -13.61 -20.27
N GLU A 97 10.57 -14.26 -21.34
CA GLU A 97 10.97 -13.60 -22.58
C GLU A 97 9.80 -12.98 -23.35
N GLU A 98 8.58 -13.43 -23.10
CA GLU A 98 7.36 -13.03 -23.82
C GLU A 98 6.48 -12.05 -23.03
N ILE A 99 6.81 -11.76 -21.78
CA ILE A 99 6.01 -10.83 -20.95
C ILE A 99 6.21 -9.40 -21.42
N THR A 100 5.17 -8.83 -22.02
CA THR A 100 5.17 -7.42 -22.44
C THR A 100 4.63 -6.50 -21.34
N GLN A 101 5.02 -5.22 -21.41
CA GLN A 101 4.52 -4.23 -20.46
C GLN A 101 3.01 -4.00 -20.62
N GLU A 102 2.44 -4.17 -21.81
CA GLU A 102 0.99 -4.06 -21.99
C GLU A 102 0.22 -5.17 -21.26
N GLN A 103 0.74 -6.39 -21.24
CA GLN A 103 0.12 -7.50 -20.51
C GLN A 103 0.14 -7.26 -18.99
N VAL A 104 1.28 -6.78 -18.48
CA VAL A 104 1.40 -6.42 -17.07
C VAL A 104 0.42 -5.30 -16.71
N ASP A 105 0.26 -4.32 -17.60
CA ASP A 105 -0.64 -3.19 -17.41
C ASP A 105 -2.12 -3.63 -17.46
N ALA A 106 -2.47 -4.57 -18.32
CA ALA A 106 -3.82 -5.12 -18.42
C ALA A 106 -4.25 -5.90 -17.17
N VAL A 107 -3.32 -6.66 -16.56
CA VAL A 107 -3.56 -7.38 -15.30
C VAL A 107 -3.66 -6.43 -14.10
N HIS A 108 -3.04 -5.25 -14.18
CA HIS A 108 -2.92 -4.28 -13.09
C HIS A 108 -3.99 -3.17 -13.11
N GLN A 109 -5.01 -3.28 -13.98
CA GLN A 109 -6.17 -2.39 -13.97
C GLN A 109 -7.15 -2.72 -12.84
#